data_AF-A0A150XBK4-F1
#
_entry.id   AF-A0A150XBK4-F1
#
_cell.length_a   1.000
_cell.length_b   1.000
_cell.length_c   1.000
_cell.angle_alpha   90.00
_cell.angle_beta   90.00
_cell.angle_gamma   90.00
#
_symmetry.space_group_name_H-M   'P 1'
#
loop_
_entity.id
_entity.type
_entity.pdbx_description
1 polymer ?
#
loop_
_entity_poly.entity_id
_entity_poly.type
_entity_poly.pdbx_seq_one_letter_code
_entity_poly.pdbx_strand_id
1 'polypeptide(L)' 'MYISYGLSVGLFLVSAFIIYMFFHPVSENVYMIAIISEVVLLYPIMFRSSRVFYLYIFGGLKYGGKKK' A
#
# COMPACT_ATOMS: atom_id res chain seq x y z
N MET A 1 -4.39 -7.27 -8.73
CA MET A 1 -5.14 -6.14 -9.36
C MET A 1 -4.16 -5.00 -9.54
N TYR A 2 -4.19 -4.22 -10.63
CA TYR A 2 -3.28 -3.08 -10.79
C TYR A 2 -3.31 -2.10 -9.60
N ILE A 3 -4.44 -2.01 -8.89
CA ILE A 3 -4.58 -1.24 -7.65
C ILE A 3 -3.62 -1.72 -6.55
N SER A 4 -3.38 -3.03 -6.41
CA SER A 4 -2.44 -3.54 -5.38
C SER A 4 -1.01 -3.11 -5.67
N TYR A 5 -0.63 -3.04 -6.95
CA TYR A 5 0.66 -2.48 -7.36
C TYR A 5 0.76 -0.99 -7.01
N GLY A 6 -0.28 -0.20 -7.30
CA GLY A 6 -0.34 1.20 -6.91
C GLY A 6 -0.21 1.42 -5.40
N LEU A 7 -0.88 0.59 -4.59
CA LEU A 7 -0.74 0.61 -3.12
C LEU A 7 0.69 0.25 -2.69
N SER A 8 1.34 -0.71 -3.33
CA SER A 8 2.74 -1.09 -3.02
C SER A 8 3.72 0.02 -3.33
N VAL A 9 3.56 0.71 -4.45
CA VAL A 9 4.40 1.85 -4.81
C VAL A 9 4.17 3.02 -3.85
N GLY A 10 2.91 3.31 -3.51
CA GLY A 10 2.58 4.34 -2.53
C GLY A 10 3.18 4.05 -1.15
N LEU A 11 3.07 2.81 -0.68
CA LEU A 11 3.67 2.37 0.57
C LEU A 11 5.19 2.55 0.53
N PHE A 12 5.86 2.06 -0.52
CA PHE A 12 7.29 2.23 -0.70
C PHE A 12 7.74 3.70 -0.56
N LEU A 13 7.06 4.62 -1.25
CA LEU A 13 7.41 6.05 -1.22
C LEU A 13 7.21 6.67 0.16
N VAL A 14 6.08 6.37 0.82
CA VAL A 14 5.78 6.88 2.16
C VAL A 14 6.80 6.34 3.17
N SER A 15 7.12 5.06 3.13
CA SER A 15 8.08 4.44 4.03
C SER A 15 9.50 4.99 3.80
N ALA A 16 9.92 5.14 2.55
CA ALA A 16 11.21 5.76 2.23
C ALA A 16 11.29 7.20 2.77
N PHE A 17 10.21 7.98 2.61
CA PHE A 17 10.14 9.36 3.12
C PHE A 17 10.17 9.42 4.65
N ILE A 18 9.44 8.53 5.33
CA ILE A 18 9.46 8.43 6.80
C ILE A 18 10.87 8.07 7.29
N ILE A 19 11.51 7.05 6.70
CA ILE A 19 12.86 6.65 7.09
C ILE A 19 13.84 7.82 6.86
N TYR A 20 13.71 8.53 5.74
CA TYR A 20 14.55 9.69 5.45
C TYR A 20 14.37 10.82 6.47
N MET A 21 13.15 11.18 6.83
CA MET A 21 12.89 12.29 7.75
C MET A 21 13.31 12.01 9.19
N PHE A 22 13.16 10.77 9.67
CA PHE A 22 13.33 10.45 11.09
C PHE A 22 14.60 9.67 11.43
N PHE A 23 15.16 8.93 10.46
CA PHE A 23 16.27 8.01 10.72
C PHE A 23 17.50 8.30 9.86
N HIS A 24 17.46 9.26 8.94
CA HIS A 24 18.63 9.60 8.14
C HIS A 24 19.71 10.31 8.99
N PRO A 25 21.01 10.00 8.81
CA PRO A 25 21.58 9.03 7.88
C PRO A 25 21.55 7.59 8.41
N VAL A 26 21.01 6.67 7.62
CA VAL A 26 21.14 5.21 7.80
C VAL A 26 21.61 4.56 6.50
N SER A 27 22.15 3.35 6.59
CA SER A 27 22.63 2.63 5.41
C SER A 27 21.47 2.23 4.49
N GLU A 28 21.76 2.14 3.18
CA GLU A 28 20.79 1.75 2.16
C GLU A 28 20.14 0.39 2.44
N ASN A 29 20.90 -0.54 3.03
CA ASN A 29 20.38 -1.84 3.46
C ASN A 29 19.23 -1.72 4.48
N VAL A 30 19.28 -0.71 5.37
CA VAL A 30 18.20 -0.48 6.34
C VAL A 30 16.93 -0.05 5.63
N TYR A 31 17.03 0.85 4.63
CA TYR A 31 15.88 1.23 3.80
C TYR A 31 15.29 0.01 3.10
N MET A 32 16.13 -0.80 2.45
CA MET A 32 15.66 -1.97 1.71
C MET A 32 14.97 -2.99 2.61
N ILE A 33 15.60 -3.38 3.72
CA ILE A 33 15.05 -4.39 4.63
C ILE A 33 13.74 -3.90 5.27
N ALA A 34 13.70 -2.64 5.72
CA ALA A 34 12.50 -2.06 6.31
C ALA A 34 11.33 -2.05 5.31
N ILE A 35 11.55 -1.53 4.10
CA ILE A 35 10.47 -1.40 3.13
C ILE A 35 10.02 -2.78 2.61
N ILE A 36 10.95 -3.69 2.34
CA ILE A 36 10.59 -5.05 1.89
C ILE A 36 9.81 -5.79 2.98
N SER A 37 10.27 -5.75 4.23
CA SER A 37 9.56 -6.41 5.34
C SER A 37 8.16 -5.84 5.55
N GLU A 38 8.00 -4.53 5.47
CA GLU A 38 6.71 -3.86 5.58
C GLU A 38 5.74 -4.26 4.45
N VAL A 39 6.22 -4.27 3.19
CA VAL A 39 5.41 -4.71 2.04
C VAL A 39 4.96 -6.15 2.19
N VAL A 40 5.84 -7.05 2.65
CA VAL A 40 5.52 -8.46 2.88
C VAL A 40 4.48 -8.61 3.99
N LEU A 41 4.64 -7.88 5.10
CA LEU A 41 3.70 -7.91 6.23
C LEU A 41 2.31 -7.37 5.85
N LEU A 42 2.27 -6.30 5.07
CA LEU A 42 1.02 -5.64 4.67
C LEU A 42 0.40 -6.24 3.40
N TYR A 43 1.11 -7.12 2.69
CA TYR A 43 0.63 -7.77 1.46
C TYR A 43 -0.80 -8.33 1.55
N PRO A 44 -1.18 -9.14 2.57
CA PRO A 44 -2.55 -9.68 2.65
C PRO A 44 -3.61 -8.57 2.80
N ILE A 45 -3.30 -7.52 3.56
CA ILE A 45 -4.19 -6.38 3.80
C ILE A 45 -4.35 -5.57 2.51
N MET A 46 -3.25 -5.30 1.82
CA MET A 46 -3.25 -4.55 0.57
C MET A 46 -4.02 -5.29 -0.52
N PHE A 47 -3.86 -6.62 -0.60
CA PHE A 47 -4.58 -7.43 -1.58
C PHE A 47 -6.08 -7.46 -1.30
N ARG A 48 -6.49 -7.59 -0.04
CA ARG A 48 -7.90 -7.50 0.37
C ARG A 48 -8.48 -6.11 0.07
N SER A 49 -7.77 -5.06 0.47
CA SER A 49 -8.22 -3.67 0.28
C SER A 49 -8.31 -3.30 -1.19
N SER A 50 -7.39 -3.77 -2.03
CA SER A 50 -7.42 -3.54 -3.48
C SER A 50 -8.71 -4.02 -4.13
N ARG A 51 -9.23 -5.17 -3.70
CA ARG A 51 -10.51 -5.70 -4.19
C ARG A 51 -11.67 -4.79 -3.78
N VAL A 52 -11.67 -4.31 -2.54
CA VAL A 52 -12.68 -3.37 -2.04
C VAL A 52 -12.63 -2.08 -2.85
N PHE A 53 -11.45 -1.46 -2.97
CA PHE A 53 -11.26 -0.25 -3.77
C PHE A 53 -11.71 -0.43 -5.21
N TYR A 54 -11.37 -1.56 -5.84
CA TYR A 54 -11.83 -1.85 -7.18
C TYR A 54 -13.35 -1.84 -7.30
N LEU A 55 -14.06 -2.49 -6.37
CA LEU A 55 -15.52 -2.58 -6.40
C LEU A 55 -16.21 -1.23 -6.18
N TYR A 56 -15.67 -0.39 -5.29
CA TYR A 56 -16.24 0.94 -5.02
C TYR A 56 -15.91 1.97 -6.11
N ILE A 57 -14.70 1.92 -6.68
CA ILE A 57 -14.26 2.89 -7.70
C ILE A 57 -14.77 2.50 -9.08
N PHE A 58 -14.64 1.22 -9.47
CA PHE A 58 -14.94 0.73 -10.82
C PHE A 58 -16.15 -0.21 -10.87
N GLY A 59 -16.40 -0.97 -9.80
CA GLY A 59 -17.48 -1.96 -9.75
C GLY A 59 -18.88 -1.40 -9.49
N GLY A 60 -19.06 -0.08 -9.39
CA GLY A 60 -20.36 0.57 -9.20
C GLY A 60 -21.01 0.31 -7.85
N LEU A 61 -20.27 -0.26 -6.88
CA LEU A 61 -20.78 -0.51 -5.53
C LEU A 61 -20.86 0.82 -4.77
N LYS A 62 -22.06 1.22 -4.35
CA LYS A 62 -22.23 2.40 -3.48
C LYS A 62 -22.21 2.00 -2.01
N TYR A 63 -21.60 2.87 -1.19
CA TYR A 63 -21.63 2.75 0.26
C TYR A 63 -23.10 2.75 0.73
N GLY A 64 -23.53 1.70 1.44
CA GLY A 64 -24.92 1.53 1.88
C GLY A 64 -25.77 0.52 1.09
N GLY A 65 -25.19 -0.26 0.16
CA GLY A 65 -25.82 -1.51 -0.31
C GLY A 65 -26.97 -1.39 -1.32
N LYS A 66 -27.27 -0.20 -1.85
CA LYS A 66 -28.22 -0.08 -2.96
C LYS A 66 -27.50 -0.34 -4.29
N LYS A 67 -27.62 -1.57 -4.80
CA LYS A 67 -27.34 -1.87 -6.22
C LYS A 67 -28.36 -1.12 -7.08
N LYS A 68 -27.89 -0.51 -8.17
CA LYS A 68 -28.73 0.09 -9.19
C LYS A 68 -29.39 -1.00 -10.04
#